data_AF-A0A176RYZ9-F1
#
_entry.id   AF-A0A176RYZ9-F1
#
_cell.length_a   1.000
_cell.length_b   1.000
_cell.length_c   1.000
_cell.angle_alpha   90.00
_cell.angle_beta   90.00
_cell.angle_gamma   90.00
#
_symmetry.space_group_name_H-M   'P 1'
#
loop_
_entity.id
_entity.type
_entity.pdbx_description
1 polymer ?
#
loop_
_entity_poly.entity_id
_entity_poly.type
_entity_poly.pdbx_seq_one_letter_code
_entity_poly.pdbx_strand_id
1 'polypeptide(L)'
;WINIPTTANEWHHVAYVFDVQRATFRLYYDGGFITEEPAPTYIAAHTGGDAIGAMIVQTKLHTGDILNGLYFNGVIDDIYVYDRALSSTEIQALYKGDDSEEPPVPNNPCMATYSFDGQLHIPCVAVPGPFGGTMVYDVNMELIPLTNPFEFRLINVVPVQ
;
A
#
# COMPACT_ATOMS: atom_id res chain seq x y z
N TRP A 1 12.85 -18.82 5.26
CA TRP A 1 13.02 -17.40 4.92
C TRP A 1 13.18 -17.30 3.43
N ILE A 2 12.43 -16.44 2.76
CA ILE A 2 12.64 -16.13 1.35
C ILE A 2 13.67 -15.00 1.26
N ASN A 3 14.77 -15.19 0.54
CA ASN A 3 15.78 -14.16 0.33
C ASN A 3 16.46 -14.26 -1.05
N ILE A 4 17.03 -13.14 -1.48
CA ILE A 4 17.87 -13.04 -2.68
C ILE A 4 19.00 -12.04 -2.39
N PRO A 5 20.27 -12.33 -2.77
CA PRO A 5 21.32 -11.31 -2.74
C PRO A 5 21.00 -10.14 -3.66
N THR A 6 21.34 -8.91 -3.26
CA THR A 6 21.10 -7.68 -4.02
C THR A 6 22.40 -6.87 -4.16
N THR A 7 22.46 -6.00 -5.15
CA THR A 7 23.48 -4.96 -5.27
C THR A 7 23.05 -3.70 -4.53
N ALA A 8 24.02 -2.81 -4.27
CA ALA A 8 23.79 -1.51 -3.63
C ALA A 8 24.01 -0.39 -4.65
N ASN A 9 23.34 0.75 -4.42
CA ASN A 9 23.37 1.94 -5.29
C ASN A 9 22.75 1.74 -6.69
N GLU A 10 21.80 0.82 -6.81
CA GLU A 10 21.00 0.59 -8.01
C GLU A 10 19.52 0.56 -7.62
N TRP A 11 18.64 0.92 -8.56
CA TRP A 11 17.21 0.76 -8.39
C TRP A 11 16.83 -0.70 -8.57
N HIS A 12 16.05 -1.23 -7.63
CA HIS A 12 15.48 -2.57 -7.73
C HIS A 12 13.99 -2.52 -7.46
N HIS A 13 13.23 -3.29 -8.23
CA HIS A 13 11.82 -3.50 -7.97
C HIS A 13 11.65 -4.79 -7.18
N VAL A 14 10.99 -4.71 -6.03
CA VAL A 14 10.75 -5.87 -5.17
C VAL A 14 9.26 -6.01 -4.93
N ALA A 15 8.70 -7.18 -5.24
CA ALA A 15 7.31 -7.49 -4.93
C ALA A 15 7.22 -8.74 -4.08
N TYR A 16 6.44 -8.65 -3.00
CA TYR A 16 6.12 -9.76 -2.12
C TYR A 16 4.62 -10.04 -2.19
N VAL A 17 4.25 -11.23 -2.64
CA VAL A 17 2.85 -11.60 -2.88
C VAL A 17 2.41 -12.67 -1.90
N PHE A 18 1.37 -12.35 -1.13
CA PHE A 18 0.64 -13.33 -0.34
C PHE A 18 -0.58 -13.80 -1.11
N ASP A 19 -0.60 -15.09 -1.50
CA ASP A 19 -1.71 -15.71 -2.20
C ASP A 19 -2.38 -16.75 -1.30
N VAL A 20 -3.49 -16.35 -0.66
CA VAL A 20 -4.29 -17.21 0.22
C VAL A 20 -4.86 -18.42 -0.51
N GLN A 21 -5.25 -18.26 -1.78
CA GLN A 21 -5.85 -19.35 -2.56
C GLN A 21 -4.81 -20.43 -2.87
N ARG A 22 -3.56 -20.03 -3.09
CA ARG A 22 -2.42 -20.94 -3.26
C ARG A 22 -1.76 -21.35 -1.95
N ALA A 23 -2.08 -20.70 -0.84
CA ALA A 23 -1.38 -20.82 0.44
C ALA A 23 0.14 -20.62 0.31
N THR A 24 0.55 -19.57 -0.42
CA THR A 24 1.98 -19.26 -0.65
C THR A 24 2.33 -17.80 -0.43
N PHE A 25 3.57 -17.58 -0.02
CA PHE A 25 4.27 -16.32 -0.18
C PHE A 25 5.19 -16.44 -1.38
N ARG A 26 5.21 -15.44 -2.26
CA ARG A 26 6.05 -15.40 -3.46
C ARG A 26 6.89 -14.14 -3.46
N LEU A 27 8.18 -14.26 -3.74
CA LEU A 27 9.08 -13.13 -3.94
C LEU A 27 9.37 -12.96 -5.43
N TYR A 28 9.31 -11.70 -5.85
CA TYR A 28 9.75 -11.26 -7.15
C TYR A 28 10.79 -10.15 -6.98
N TYR A 29 11.78 -10.16 -7.87
CA TYR A 29 12.89 -9.22 -7.87
C TYR A 29 13.19 -8.84 -9.32
N ASP A 30 13.23 -7.54 -9.60
CA ASP A 30 13.40 -6.96 -10.93
C ASP A 30 12.45 -7.59 -11.98
N GLY A 31 11.18 -7.72 -11.58
CA GLY A 31 10.08 -8.27 -12.39
C GLY A 31 10.10 -9.80 -12.54
N GLY A 32 11.15 -10.49 -12.11
CA GLY A 32 11.31 -11.94 -12.20
C GLY A 32 10.80 -12.67 -10.94
N PHE A 33 10.16 -13.83 -11.12
CA PHE A 33 9.85 -14.73 -10.00
C PHE A 33 11.14 -15.32 -9.44
N ILE A 34 11.31 -15.26 -8.12
CA ILE A 34 12.49 -15.79 -7.43
C ILE A 34 12.19 -17.12 -6.76
N THR A 35 11.24 -17.13 -5.83
CA THR A 35 10.89 -18.33 -5.06
C THR A 35 9.53 -18.17 -4.39
N GLU A 36 9.00 -19.29 -3.90
CA GLU A 36 7.81 -19.33 -3.08
C GLU A 36 8.00 -20.21 -1.84
N GLU A 37 7.26 -19.91 -0.78
CA GLU A 37 7.21 -20.70 0.45
C GLU A 37 5.77 -20.89 0.90
N PRO A 38 5.44 -21.97 1.64
CA PRO A 38 4.14 -22.15 2.25
C PRO A 38 3.77 -20.95 3.14
N ALA A 39 2.52 -20.51 3.03
CA ALA A 39 1.97 -19.41 3.81
C ALA A 39 0.71 -19.86 4.57
N PRO A 40 0.37 -19.19 5.69
CA PRO A 40 -0.93 -19.37 6.32
C PRO A 40 -2.06 -18.96 5.36
N THR A 41 -3.29 -19.34 5.68
CA THR A 41 -4.47 -18.97 4.87
C THR A 41 -5.10 -17.63 5.29
N TYR A 42 -4.48 -16.90 6.21
CA TYR A 42 -4.90 -15.57 6.63
C TYR A 42 -3.72 -14.81 7.26
N ILE A 43 -3.84 -13.47 7.30
CA ILE A 43 -2.94 -12.61 8.09
C ILE A 43 -3.67 -12.26 9.40
N ALA A 44 -3.04 -12.56 10.53
CA ALA A 44 -3.59 -12.19 11.84
C ALA A 44 -3.51 -10.68 12.04
N ALA A 45 -4.56 -10.09 12.62
CA ALA A 45 -4.50 -8.70 13.05
C ALA A 45 -3.40 -8.53 14.11
N HIS A 46 -2.68 -7.41 14.03
CA HIS A 46 -1.68 -7.03 15.02
C HIS A 46 -1.90 -5.59 15.46
N THR A 47 -1.45 -5.25 16.67
CA THR A 47 -1.61 -3.92 17.27
C THR A 47 -0.39 -3.02 17.09
N GLY A 48 0.64 -3.52 16.40
CA GLY A 48 1.82 -2.73 16.05
C GLY A 48 1.49 -1.73 14.94
N GLY A 49 2.36 -0.75 14.76
CA GLY A 49 2.30 0.11 13.59
C GLY A 49 3.00 -0.56 12.41
N ASP A 50 2.43 -0.39 11.22
CA ASP A 50 3.09 -0.70 9.96
C ASP A 50 4.02 0.46 9.57
N ALA A 51 5.18 0.14 9.01
CA ALA A 51 6.13 1.15 8.58
C ALA A 51 6.92 0.74 7.35
N ILE A 52 7.23 1.72 6.52
CA ILE A 52 8.12 1.58 5.37
C ILE A 52 9.30 2.53 5.60
N GLY A 53 10.51 2.05 5.35
CA GLY A 53 11.75 2.84 5.46
C GLY A 53 12.28 3.04 6.87
N ALA A 54 11.45 3.15 7.92
CA ALA A 54 11.94 3.29 9.29
C ALA A 54 10.96 2.81 10.38
N MET A 55 11.48 2.18 11.43
CA MET A 55 10.77 1.91 12.69
C MET A 55 11.56 2.49 13.87
N ILE A 56 11.01 3.54 14.49
CA ILE A 56 11.68 4.34 15.54
C ILE A 56 11.43 3.77 16.95
N VAL A 57 10.41 2.93 17.10
CA VAL A 57 10.03 2.30 18.37
C VAL A 57 10.59 0.88 18.50
N GLN A 58 10.58 0.35 19.72
CA GLN A 58 10.98 -1.02 20.01
C GLN A 58 10.14 -2.01 19.20
N THR A 59 10.81 -2.80 18.36
CA THR A 59 10.18 -3.73 17.42
C THR A 59 10.61 -5.15 17.73
N LYS A 60 9.64 -6.04 17.93
CA LYS A 60 9.90 -7.48 17.99
C LYS A 60 9.79 -8.07 16.59
N LEU A 61 10.90 -8.53 16.04
CA LEU A 61 10.95 -9.19 14.74
C LEU A 61 10.40 -10.62 14.83
N HIS A 62 10.04 -11.20 13.69
CA HIS A 62 9.60 -12.61 13.60
C HIS A 62 10.69 -13.62 13.99
N THR A 63 11.97 -13.21 13.98
CA THR A 63 13.08 -14.00 14.55
C THR A 63 13.02 -14.11 16.08
N GLY A 64 12.19 -13.30 16.73
CA GLY A 64 12.11 -13.18 18.18
C GLY A 64 12.98 -12.05 18.74
N ASP A 65 13.87 -11.47 17.91
CA ASP A 65 14.73 -10.36 18.29
C ASP A 65 13.93 -9.11 18.61
N ILE A 66 14.40 -8.33 19.58
CA ILE A 66 13.82 -7.04 19.94
C ILE A 66 14.86 -5.96 19.64
N LEU A 67 14.56 -5.11 18.66
CA LEU A 67 15.47 -4.08 18.16
C LEU A 67 14.85 -2.69 18.32
N ASN A 68 15.70 -1.67 18.43
CA ASN A 68 15.32 -0.26 18.45
C ASN A 68 15.96 0.45 17.26
N GLY A 69 15.22 1.34 16.61
CA GLY A 69 15.76 2.20 15.56
C GLY A 69 16.21 1.41 14.33
N LEU A 70 15.27 0.81 13.62
CA LEU A 70 15.52 0.19 12.33
C LEU A 70 15.31 1.21 11.23
N TYR A 71 16.30 1.41 10.38
CA TYR A 71 16.25 2.38 9.28
C TYR A 71 16.75 1.74 7.99
N PHE A 72 16.02 1.97 6.91
CA PHE A 72 16.47 1.67 5.57
C PHE A 72 17.49 2.72 5.13
N ASN A 73 18.67 2.25 4.73
CA ASN A 73 19.73 3.12 4.23
C ASN A 73 19.69 3.14 2.69
N GLY A 74 18.81 3.96 2.13
CA GLY A 74 18.61 4.08 0.69
C GLY A 74 17.45 5.02 0.35
N VAL A 75 17.03 4.98 -0.91
CA VAL A 75 15.84 5.68 -1.42
C VAL A 75 14.76 4.67 -1.73
N ILE A 76 13.51 5.05 -1.55
CA ILE A 76 12.32 4.24 -1.85
C ILE A 76 11.41 5.11 -2.72
N ASP A 77 10.86 4.52 -3.77
CA ASP A 77 9.88 5.14 -4.66
C ASP A 77 8.85 4.09 -5.11
N ASP A 78 7.74 4.53 -5.71
CA ASP A 78 6.72 3.68 -6.34
C ASP A 78 6.18 2.57 -5.42
N ILE A 79 5.69 2.97 -4.24
CA ILE A 79 5.15 2.07 -3.23
C ILE A 79 3.69 1.75 -3.52
N TYR A 80 3.38 0.46 -3.70
CA TYR A 80 2.03 -0.04 -3.84
C TYR A 80 1.69 -1.12 -2.82
N VAL A 81 0.44 -1.13 -2.35
CA VAL A 81 -0.14 -2.19 -1.51
C VAL A 81 -1.49 -2.60 -2.10
N TYR A 82 -1.64 -3.88 -2.44
CA TYR A 82 -2.85 -4.43 -3.05
C TYR A 82 -3.59 -5.34 -2.06
N ASP A 83 -4.93 -5.31 -2.12
CA ASP A 83 -5.82 -6.19 -1.35
C ASP A 83 -5.99 -7.58 -1.98
N ARG A 84 -5.24 -7.86 -3.06
CA ARG A 84 -5.25 -9.11 -3.82
C ARG A 84 -3.85 -9.56 -4.19
N ALA A 85 -3.72 -10.86 -4.46
CA ALA A 85 -2.49 -11.42 -5.01
C ALA A 85 -2.33 -11.00 -6.47
N LEU A 86 -1.19 -10.39 -6.81
CA LEU A 86 -0.82 -10.10 -8.20
C LEU A 86 -0.28 -11.36 -8.90
N SER A 87 -0.48 -11.39 -10.21
CA SER A 87 0.12 -12.36 -11.13
C SER A 87 1.55 -11.97 -11.50
N SER A 88 2.34 -12.93 -12.02
CA SER A 88 3.71 -12.66 -12.47
C SER A 88 3.76 -11.64 -13.62
N THR A 89 2.74 -11.61 -14.48
CA THR A 89 2.65 -10.64 -15.59
C THR A 89 2.43 -9.23 -15.08
N GLU A 90 1.46 -9.04 -14.17
CA GLU A 90 1.20 -7.73 -13.53
C GLU A 90 2.45 -7.19 -12.82
N ILE A 91 3.20 -8.06 -12.14
CA ILE A 91 4.46 -7.67 -11.48
C ILE A 91 5.54 -7.28 -12.48
N GLN A 92 5.62 -7.99 -13.61
CA GLN A 92 6.55 -7.64 -14.67
C GLN A 92 6.19 -6.30 -15.34
N ALA A 93 4.91 -6.00 -15.47
CA ALA A 93 4.43 -4.70 -15.96
C ALA A 93 4.85 -3.56 -15.03
N LEU A 94 4.60 -3.72 -13.71
CA LEU A 94 5.03 -2.76 -12.69
C LEU A 94 6.55 -2.52 -12.74
N TYR A 95 7.36 -3.58 -12.86
CA TYR A 95 8.82 -3.45 -12.99
C TYR A 95 9.25 -2.61 -14.20
N LYS A 96 8.52 -2.72 -15.32
CA LYS A 96 8.85 -1.98 -16.55
C LYS A 96 8.44 -0.51 -16.47
N GLY A 97 7.70 -0.09 -15.44
CA GLY A 97 7.05 1.21 -15.39
C GLY A 97 6.05 1.38 -16.53
N ASP A 98 5.39 0.30 -16.92
CA ASP A 98 4.36 0.33 -17.95
C ASP A 98 2.99 0.56 -17.30
N ASP A 99 2.62 1.83 -17.17
CA ASP A 99 1.33 2.27 -16.59
C ASP A 99 0.12 1.68 -17.34
N SER A 100 0.31 1.13 -18.54
CA SER A 100 -0.77 0.51 -19.32
C SER A 100 -1.18 -0.88 -18.81
N GLU A 101 -0.34 -1.52 -18.00
CA GLU A 101 -0.60 -2.81 -17.35
C GLU A 101 -0.48 -2.74 -15.81
N GLU A 102 -0.55 -1.53 -15.21
CA GLU A 102 -0.73 -1.40 -13.76
C GLU A 102 -1.92 -2.29 -13.35
N PRO A 103 -1.76 -3.17 -12.35
CA PRO A 103 -2.81 -4.08 -11.96
C PRO A 103 -4.05 -3.24 -11.72
N PRO A 104 -5.21 -3.56 -12.33
CA PRO A 104 -6.39 -2.73 -12.18
C PRO A 104 -6.60 -2.55 -10.68
N VAL A 105 -6.52 -1.29 -10.25
CA VAL A 105 -6.98 -0.88 -8.93
C VAL A 105 -8.35 -1.53 -8.79
N PRO A 106 -8.63 -2.26 -7.68
CA PRO A 106 -9.94 -2.89 -7.52
C PRO A 106 -10.99 -1.88 -7.92
N ASN A 107 -11.87 -2.24 -8.87
CA ASN A 107 -12.95 -1.37 -9.35
C ASN A 107 -13.96 -1.18 -8.21
N ASN A 108 -13.52 -0.48 -7.18
CA ASN A 108 -14.26 -0.06 -6.04
C ASN A 108 -14.51 1.42 -6.28
N PRO A 109 -15.73 1.80 -6.69
CA PRO A 109 -16.07 3.20 -6.94
C PRO A 109 -15.95 4.05 -5.67
N CYS A 110 -15.72 3.44 -4.51
CA CYS A 110 -15.55 4.10 -3.21
C CYS A 110 -14.10 4.15 -2.71
N MET A 111 -13.10 3.76 -3.53
CA MET A 111 -11.70 3.85 -3.13
C MET A 111 -11.21 5.30 -3.13
N ALA A 112 -10.59 5.74 -2.04
CA ALA A 112 -9.95 7.05 -1.98
C ALA A 112 -8.68 7.07 -2.85
N THR A 113 -8.44 8.18 -3.53
CA THR A 113 -7.22 8.39 -4.31
C THR A 113 -6.46 9.60 -3.76
N TYR A 114 -5.14 9.50 -3.75
CA TYR A 114 -4.25 10.60 -3.36
C TYR A 114 -3.21 10.80 -4.46
N SER A 115 -2.95 12.05 -4.80
CA SER A 115 -2.06 12.43 -5.89
C SER A 115 -0.85 13.22 -5.36
N PHE A 116 0.26 13.17 -6.09
CA PHE A 116 1.52 13.78 -5.68
C PHE A 116 1.48 15.31 -5.59
N ASP A 117 0.51 15.95 -6.24
CA ASP A 117 0.24 17.39 -6.11
C ASP A 117 -0.55 17.73 -4.84
N GLY A 118 -0.87 16.73 -4.00
CA GLY A 118 -1.52 16.91 -2.71
C GLY A 118 -3.04 16.84 -2.75
N GLN A 119 -3.66 16.42 -3.85
CA GLN A 119 -5.12 16.24 -3.89
C GLN A 119 -5.53 14.87 -3.32
N LEU A 120 -6.48 14.88 -2.39
CA LEU A 120 -7.15 13.71 -1.83
C LEU A 120 -8.61 13.70 -2.28
N HIS A 121 -9.01 12.66 -3.02
CA HIS A 121 -10.39 12.44 -3.46
C HIS A 121 -10.98 11.23 -2.74
N ILE A 122 -12.12 11.42 -2.07
CA ILE A 122 -12.86 10.36 -1.37
C ILE A 122 -14.27 10.30 -1.98
N PRO A 123 -14.54 9.34 -2.88
CA PRO A 123 -15.78 9.32 -3.66
C PRO A 123 -17.03 8.90 -2.87
N CYS A 124 -16.88 8.25 -1.70
CA CYS A 124 -18.01 7.71 -0.93
C CYS A 124 -17.92 8.01 0.58
N VAL A 125 -18.11 9.26 0.97
CA VAL A 125 -18.29 9.63 2.39
C VAL A 125 -19.75 9.46 2.78
N ALA A 126 -20.05 8.40 3.55
CA ALA A 126 -21.38 8.11 4.06
C ALA A 126 -21.67 8.87 5.36
N VAL A 127 -22.74 9.67 5.40
CA VAL A 127 -23.19 10.42 6.58
C VAL A 127 -24.66 10.18 6.88
N PRO A 128 -25.08 10.08 8.16
CA PRO A 128 -26.48 9.97 8.53
C PRO A 128 -27.33 11.15 8.04
N GLY A 129 -28.49 10.85 7.46
CA GLY A 129 -29.45 11.86 7.00
C GLY A 129 -30.21 12.52 8.16
N PRO A 130 -30.56 13.81 8.06
CA PRO A 130 -31.31 14.53 9.10
C PRO A 130 -32.74 14.00 9.32
N PHE A 131 -33.26 13.21 8.36
CA PHE A 131 -34.59 12.61 8.41
C PHE A 131 -34.53 11.07 8.43
N GLY A 132 -33.37 10.49 8.79
CA GLY A 132 -33.08 9.08 8.64
C GLY A 132 -32.41 8.74 7.30
N GLY A 133 -31.89 7.52 7.18
CA GLY A 133 -31.13 7.06 6.01
C GLY A 133 -29.67 7.53 5.99
N THR A 134 -29.00 7.28 4.87
CA THR A 134 -27.59 7.62 4.65
C THR A 134 -27.47 8.45 3.38
N MET A 135 -26.77 9.59 3.47
CA MET A 135 -26.37 10.39 2.31
C MET A 135 -24.91 10.06 2.00
N VAL A 136 -24.56 9.98 0.72
CA VAL A 136 -23.20 9.72 0.27
C VAL A 136 -22.67 10.95 -0.47
N TYR A 137 -21.42 11.32 -0.18
CA TYR A 137 -20.77 12.48 -0.77
C TYR A 137 -19.44 12.11 -1.43
N ASP A 138 -19.20 12.72 -2.58
CA ASP A 138 -17.90 12.85 -3.20
C ASP A 138 -17.18 14.06 -2.59
N VAL A 139 -16.00 13.84 -2.03
CA VAL A 139 -15.25 14.85 -1.27
C VAL A 139 -13.86 15.01 -1.88
N ASN A 140 -13.52 16.25 -2.23
CA ASN A 140 -12.17 16.61 -2.68
C ASN A 140 -11.50 17.53 -1.66
N MET A 141 -10.25 17.24 -1.36
CA MET A 141 -9.43 17.95 -0.37
C MET A 141 -8.01 18.17 -0.89
N GLU A 142 -7.34 19.18 -0.38
CA GLU A 142 -5.95 19.51 -0.72
C GLU A 142 -5.10 19.53 0.55
N LEU A 143 -3.94 18.88 0.51
CA LEU A 143 -2.99 18.85 1.61
C LEU A 143 -2.51 20.28 1.91
N ILE A 144 -2.51 20.65 3.20
CA ILE A 144 -1.83 21.84 3.69
C ILE A 144 -0.39 21.45 3.99
N PRO A 145 0.62 21.96 3.24
CA PRO A 145 2.00 21.53 3.44
C PRO A 145 2.52 21.91 4.83
N LEU A 146 3.46 21.11 5.34
CA LEU A 146 4.25 21.40 6.54
C LEU A 146 3.44 21.47 7.85
N THR A 147 2.27 20.84 7.93
CA THR A 147 1.52 20.70 9.19
C THR A 147 1.86 19.38 9.89
N ASN A 148 1.77 19.38 11.22
CA ASN A 148 1.83 18.16 12.04
C ASN A 148 0.77 18.23 13.16
N PRO A 149 -0.30 17.42 13.10
CA PRO A 149 -0.58 16.37 12.12
C PRO A 149 -0.79 16.90 10.69
N PHE A 150 -0.81 16.02 9.69
CA PHE A 150 -1.18 16.39 8.33
C PHE A 150 -2.60 16.98 8.33
N GLU A 151 -2.74 18.16 7.74
CA GLU A 151 -4.01 18.87 7.63
C GLU A 151 -4.42 18.94 6.16
N PHE A 152 -5.72 18.85 5.92
CA PHE A 152 -6.32 18.96 4.60
C PHE A 152 -7.32 20.10 4.58
N ARG A 153 -7.32 20.88 3.51
CA ARG A 153 -8.34 21.87 3.22
C ARG A 153 -9.43 21.24 2.35
N LEU A 154 -10.67 21.36 2.79
CA LEU A 154 -11.83 20.96 1.98
C LEU A 154 -11.95 21.85 0.74
N ILE A 155 -11.95 21.23 -0.44
CA ILE A 155 -12.12 21.93 -1.73
C ILE A 155 -13.59 21.91 -2.13
N ASN A 156 -14.22 20.73 -2.14
CA ASN A 156 -15.64 20.60 -2.41
C ASN A 156 -16.24 19.35 -1.75
N VAL A 157 -17.58 19.35 -1.69
CA VAL A 157 -18.41 18.24 -1.23
C VAL A 157 -19.64 18.21 -2.13
N VAL A 158 -19.84 17.11 -2.86
CA VAL A 158 -20.93 16.94 -3.81
C VAL A 158 -21.75 15.70 -3.45
N PRO A 159 -23.08 15.78 -3.33
CA PRO A 159 -23.90 14.58 -3.15
C PRO A 159 -23.74 13.62 -4.33
N VAL A 160 -23.51 12.34 -4.05
CA VAL A 160 -23.56 11.29 -5.07
C VAL A 160 -25.04 10.98 -5.33
N GLN A 161 -25.48 11.11 -6.59
CA GLN A 161 -26.86 10.81 -7.01
C GLN A 161 -27.10 9.32 -7.18
#